data_AF-A0A350LW95-F1
#
_entry.id   AF-A0A350LW95-F1
#
_cell.length_a   1.000
_cell.length_b   1.000
_cell.length_c   1.000
_cell.angle_alpha   90.00
_cell.angle_beta   90.00
_cell.angle_gamma   90.00
#
_symmetry.space_group_name_H-M   'P 1'
#
loop_
_entity.id
_entity.type
_entity.pdbx_description
1 polymer ?
#
loop_
_entity_poly.entity_id
_entity_poly.type
_entity_poly.pdbx_seq_one_letter_code
_entity_poly.pdbx_strand_id
1 'polypeptide(L)'
;NEPMDVAYPDADSPGVLLKLGQAVEGGVGPDGDIVAFSVLCPHKGWYLSYNGEDRTFNCPGHHSRFDAEAGGQQVWGHATNNLPQFVLRVDGAGDIYAEGVDELIYGRLSNTL
;
A
#
# COMPACT_ATOMS: atom_id res chain seq x y z
N ASN A 1 -4.26 4.63 -12.40
CA ASN A 1 -4.38 3.18 -12.16
C ASN A 1 -3.12 2.46 -12.64
N GLU A 2 -1.96 3.08 -12.45
CA GLU A 2 -0.64 2.53 -12.79
C GLU A 2 0.21 2.75 -11.55
N PRO A 3 0.79 1.69 -10.96
CA PRO A 3 1.58 1.82 -9.74
C PRO A 3 2.93 2.48 -10.05
N MET A 4 3.34 3.40 -9.20
CA MET A 4 4.68 3.99 -9.19
C MET A 4 5.45 3.44 -7.99
N ASP A 5 6.59 2.79 -8.24
CA ASP A 5 7.45 2.25 -7.18
C ASP A 5 7.99 3.37 -6.28
N VAL A 6 7.95 3.13 -4.97
CA VAL A 6 8.46 4.02 -3.92
C VAL A 6 9.10 3.19 -2.79
N ALA A 7 9.73 3.85 -1.83
CA ALA A 7 10.19 3.22 -0.60
C ALA A 7 9.92 4.13 0.61
N TYR A 8 9.38 3.57 1.70
CA TYR A 8 9.08 4.27 2.95
C TYR A 8 8.89 3.28 4.12
N PRO A 9 9.45 3.52 5.32
CA PRO A 9 10.16 4.73 5.76
C PRO A 9 11.65 4.77 5.45
N ASP A 10 12.19 3.72 4.83
CA ASP A 10 13.59 3.56 4.44
C ASP A 10 13.69 2.82 3.12
N ALA A 11 14.90 2.72 2.57
CA ALA A 11 15.17 2.08 1.29
C ALA A 11 14.84 0.57 1.26
N ASP A 12 14.76 -0.08 2.43
CA ASP A 12 14.48 -1.52 2.58
C ASP A 12 12.99 -1.80 2.83
N SER A 13 12.12 -0.79 2.65
CA SER A 13 10.67 -0.90 2.76
C SER A 13 10.00 -0.54 1.43
N PRO A 14 9.94 -1.47 0.47
CA PRO A 14 9.36 -1.21 -0.84
C PRO A 14 7.84 -1.04 -0.74
N GLY A 15 7.32 -0.10 -1.54
CA GLY A 15 5.89 0.17 -1.68
C GLY A 15 5.56 0.71 -3.06
N VAL A 16 4.29 1.04 -3.27
CA VAL A 16 3.82 1.71 -4.48
C VAL A 16 2.90 2.88 -4.12
N LEU A 17 2.99 3.94 -4.91
CA LEU A 17 2.01 5.03 -4.98
C LEU A 17 1.04 4.74 -6.14
N LEU A 18 -0.26 4.95 -5.94
CA LEU A 18 -1.28 4.59 -6.90
C LEU A 18 -2.40 5.64 -6.92
N LYS A 19 -2.69 6.18 -8.11
CA LYS A 19 -3.89 7.00 -8.36
C LYS A 19 -5.03 6.14 -8.87
N LEU A 20 -6.11 6.01 -8.11
CA LEU A 20 -7.21 5.08 -8.38
C LEU A 20 -8.34 5.69 -9.24
N GLY A 21 -8.44 7.00 -9.38
CA GLY A 21 -9.47 7.65 -10.18
C GLY A 21 -10.85 7.74 -9.51
N GLN A 22 -10.95 7.35 -8.24
CA GLN A 22 -12.11 7.56 -7.38
C GLN A 22 -11.68 7.72 -5.92
N ALA A 23 -12.45 8.49 -5.15
CA ALA A 23 -12.14 8.74 -3.75
C ALA A 23 -12.20 7.44 -2.93
N VAL A 24 -11.19 7.20 -2.09
CA VAL A 24 -11.04 5.97 -1.29
C VAL A 24 -10.52 6.27 0.11
N GLU A 25 -10.59 5.28 1.01
CA GLU A 25 -10.00 5.36 2.34
C GLU A 25 -8.48 5.60 2.29
N GLY A 26 -8.01 6.57 3.07
CA GLY A 26 -6.60 7.00 3.09
C GLY A 26 -6.13 7.73 1.82
N GLY A 27 -7.02 7.98 0.86
CA GLY A 27 -6.70 8.68 -0.38
C GLY A 27 -6.47 10.18 -0.17
N VAL A 28 -5.40 10.70 -0.78
CA VAL A 28 -5.04 12.13 -0.74
C VAL A 28 -5.11 12.77 -2.12
N GLY A 29 -4.76 14.06 -2.19
CA GLY A 29 -4.88 14.87 -3.40
C GLY A 29 -6.30 15.44 -3.60
N PRO A 30 -6.51 16.24 -4.64
CA PRO A 30 -7.78 16.94 -4.88
C PRO A 30 -8.96 15.98 -5.12
N ASP A 31 -8.68 14.80 -5.67
CA ASP A 31 -9.68 13.78 -5.99
C ASP A 31 -9.84 12.74 -4.84
N GLY A 32 -8.99 12.80 -3.81
CA GLY A 32 -8.99 11.83 -2.70
C GLY A 32 -8.68 10.39 -3.12
N ASP A 33 -7.93 10.21 -4.20
CA ASP A 33 -7.77 8.93 -4.90
C ASP A 33 -6.31 8.46 -5.00
N ILE A 34 -5.38 9.19 -4.37
CA ILE A 34 -3.97 8.85 -4.33
C ILE A 34 -3.68 8.11 -3.02
N VAL A 35 -3.31 6.84 -3.13
CA VAL A 35 -2.96 5.98 -1.99
C VAL A 35 -1.56 5.41 -2.17
N ALA A 36 -0.96 4.95 -1.07
CA ALA A 36 0.27 4.18 -1.15
C ALA A 36 0.26 3.01 -0.15
N PHE A 37 0.87 1.90 -0.55
CA PHE A 37 0.92 0.67 0.24
C PHE A 37 2.31 0.07 0.20
N SER A 38 2.68 -0.69 1.25
CA SER A 38 3.77 -1.65 1.14
C SER A 38 3.43 -2.72 0.11
N VAL A 39 4.43 -3.21 -0.63
CA VAL A 39 4.28 -4.34 -1.56
C VAL A 39 4.79 -5.66 -0.98
N LEU A 40 5.14 -5.70 0.30
CA LEU A 40 5.52 -6.93 0.99
C LEU A 40 4.29 -7.57 1.60
N CYS A 41 3.99 -8.81 1.20
CA CYS A 41 2.88 -9.56 1.77
C CYS A 41 3.06 -9.71 3.29
N PRO A 42 2.11 -9.24 4.12
CA PRO A 42 2.24 -9.31 5.58
C PRO A 42 2.23 -10.73 6.15
N HIS A 43 1.90 -11.75 5.35
CA HIS A 43 1.97 -13.16 5.77
C HIS A 43 3.42 -13.68 5.86
N LYS A 44 4.14 -13.69 4.74
CA LYS A 44 5.48 -14.31 4.60
C LYS A 44 6.42 -13.53 3.66
N GLY A 45 6.15 -12.23 3.44
CA GLY A 45 7.09 -11.31 2.80
C GLY A 45 7.28 -11.43 1.30
N TRP A 46 6.44 -12.19 0.60
CA TRP A 46 6.48 -12.24 -0.86
C TRP A 46 6.10 -10.88 -1.45
N TYR A 47 6.79 -10.48 -2.52
CA TYR A 47 6.40 -9.31 -3.30
C TYR A 47 5.04 -9.53 -3.94
N LEU A 48 4.14 -8.57 -3.74
CA LEU A 48 2.82 -8.55 -4.32
C LEU A 48 2.87 -8.00 -5.75
N SER A 49 2.05 -8.54 -6.64
CA SER A 49 1.79 -7.94 -7.95
C SER A 49 0.47 -7.17 -7.95
N TYR A 50 0.45 -6.00 -8.58
CA TYR A 50 -0.78 -5.24 -8.76
C TYR A 50 -1.52 -5.69 -10.02
N ASN A 51 -2.83 -5.95 -9.91
CA ASN A 51 -3.72 -6.18 -11.04
C ASN A 51 -4.58 -4.93 -11.25
N GLY A 52 -4.39 -4.23 -12.37
CA GLY A 52 -5.13 -3.02 -12.70
C GLY A 52 -6.58 -3.26 -13.12
N GLU A 53 -6.96 -4.47 -13.55
CA GLU A 53 -8.33 -4.76 -14.00
C GLU A 53 -9.33 -4.72 -12.84
N ASP A 54 -8.92 -5.19 -11.67
CA ASP A 54 -9.74 -5.23 -10.46
C ASP A 54 -9.09 -4.55 -9.24
N ARG A 55 -7.99 -3.85 -9.46
CA ARG A 55 -7.30 -2.97 -8.50
C ARG A 55 -6.88 -3.68 -7.21
N THR A 56 -6.41 -4.91 -7.38
CA THR A 56 -5.97 -5.76 -6.26
C THR A 56 -4.46 -5.98 -6.25
N PHE A 57 -3.89 -6.12 -5.05
CA PHE A 57 -2.57 -6.69 -4.85
C PHE A 57 -2.68 -8.20 -4.63
N ASN A 58 -1.86 -8.97 -5.34
CA ASN A 58 -1.94 -10.43 -5.40
C ASN A 58 -0.61 -11.05 -4.96
N CYS A 59 -0.67 -11.91 -3.95
CA CYS A 59 0.49 -12.61 -3.43
C CYS A 59 0.71 -13.94 -4.16
N PRO A 60 1.86 -14.15 -4.83
CA PRO A 60 2.14 -15.41 -5.52
C PRO A 60 2.49 -16.56 -4.57
N GLY A 61 2.88 -16.28 -3.32
CA GLY A 61 3.31 -17.32 -2.38
C GLY A 61 2.16 -18.19 -1.87
N HIS A 62 1.08 -17.55 -1.42
CA HIS A 62 -0.07 -18.26 -0.80
C HIS A 62 -1.41 -17.62 -1.21
N HIS A 63 -1.47 -17.02 -2.40
CA HIS A 63 -2.68 -16.55 -3.07
C HIS A 63 -3.50 -15.47 -2.34
N SER A 64 -2.92 -14.79 -1.34
CA SER A 64 -3.61 -13.69 -0.65
C SER A 64 -3.90 -12.54 -1.62
N ARG A 65 -5.04 -11.88 -1.44
CA ARG A 65 -5.48 -10.74 -2.25
C ARG A 65 -5.88 -9.58 -1.35
N PHE A 66 -5.46 -8.38 -1.71
CA PHE A 66 -5.73 -7.14 -0.97
C PHE A 66 -6.34 -6.11 -1.90
N ASP A 67 -7.39 -5.44 -1.46
CA ASP A 67 -8.14 -4.44 -2.22
C ASP A 67 -7.53 -3.04 -2.01
N ALA A 68 -7.00 -2.44 -3.07
CA ALA A 68 -6.40 -1.10 -2.99
C ALA A 68 -7.43 0.01 -2.78
N GLU A 69 -8.71 -0.24 -3.09
CA GLU A 69 -9.80 0.73 -2.98
C GLU A 69 -10.44 0.74 -1.59
N ALA A 70 -10.21 -0.31 -0.80
CA ALA A 70 -10.77 -0.49 0.53
C ALA A 70 -9.66 -0.54 1.60
N GLY A 71 -8.77 0.44 1.62
CA GLY A 71 -7.74 0.59 2.66
C GLY A 71 -6.78 -0.61 2.76
N GLY A 72 -6.51 -1.30 1.65
CA GLY A 72 -5.68 -2.50 1.66
C GLY A 72 -6.35 -3.71 2.29
N GLN A 73 -7.68 -3.72 2.41
CA GLN A 73 -8.45 -4.80 3.01
C GLN A 73 -8.08 -6.14 2.37
N GLN A 74 -7.79 -7.12 3.21
CA GLN A 74 -7.57 -8.48 2.74
C GLN A 74 -8.88 -9.11 2.29
N VAL A 75 -9.10 -9.15 0.98
CA VAL A 75 -10.26 -9.82 0.36
C VAL A 75 -10.26 -11.31 0.70
N TRP A 76 -9.09 -11.94 0.66
CA TRP A 76 -8.87 -13.33 1.04
C TRP A 76 -7.39 -13.59 1.34
N GLY A 77 -7.06 -14.49 2.26
CA GLY A 77 -5.71 -15.06 2.37
C GLY A 77 -5.29 -15.47 3.78
N HIS A 78 -3.99 -15.39 4.04
CA HIS A 78 -3.36 -15.93 5.25
C HIS A 78 -2.68 -14.89 6.16
N ALA A 79 -2.61 -13.63 5.74
CA ALA A 79 -2.19 -12.58 6.67
C ALA A 79 -3.23 -12.43 7.80
N THR A 80 -2.80 -11.93 8.95
CA THR A 80 -3.68 -11.59 10.07
C THR A 80 -3.93 -10.08 10.18
N ASN A 81 -3.43 -9.32 9.22
CA ASN A 81 -3.53 -7.87 9.13
C ASN A 81 -3.82 -7.52 7.65
N ASN A 82 -4.44 -6.37 7.42
CA ASN A 82 -4.59 -5.80 6.08
C ASN A 82 -3.22 -5.40 5.51
N LEU A 83 -3.20 -4.94 4.25
CA LEU A 83 -1.97 -4.47 3.63
C LEU A 83 -1.54 -3.13 4.26
N PRO A 84 -0.30 -2.99 4.76
CA PRO A 84 0.12 -1.73 5.38
C PRO A 84 0.00 -0.54 4.43
N GLN A 85 -0.81 0.44 4.81
CA GLN A 85 -1.07 1.67 4.05
C GLN A 85 -0.19 2.79 4.58
N PHE A 86 0.40 3.56 3.66
CA PHE A 86 1.17 4.74 4.04
C PHE A 86 0.22 5.91 4.26
N VAL A 87 0.39 6.61 5.38
CA VAL A 87 -0.34 7.84 5.67
C VAL A 87 0.28 8.96 4.86
N LEU A 88 -0.47 9.49 3.90
CA LEU A 88 0.02 10.49 2.97
C LEU A 88 -0.44 11.90 3.34
N ARG A 89 0.32 12.90 2.90
CA ARG A 89 -0.07 14.32 2.86
C ARG A 89 0.38 14.93 1.53
N VAL A 90 -0.45 15.78 0.94
CA VAL A 90 -0.08 16.62 -0.21
C VAL A 90 0.11 18.06 0.25
N ASP A 91 1.19 18.71 -0.15
CA ASP A 91 1.40 20.14 0.15
C ASP A 91 0.84 21.08 -0.95
N GLY A 92 1.05 22.39 -0.77
CA GLY A 92 0.57 23.40 -1.72
C GLY A 92 1.30 23.43 -3.07
N ALA A 93 2.49 22.82 -3.17
CA ALA A 93 3.22 22.67 -4.43
C ALA A 93 2.79 21.39 -5.18
N GLY A 94 2.09 20.48 -4.51
CA GLY A 94 1.67 19.19 -5.03
C GLY A 94 2.62 18.05 -4.68
N ASP A 95 3.62 18.29 -3.82
CA ASP A 95 4.52 17.25 -3.35
C ASP A 95 3.77 16.32 -2.39
N ILE A 96 4.04 15.01 -2.51
CA ILE A 96 3.40 13.96 -1.72
C ILE A 96 4.40 13.43 -0.71
N TYR A 97 4.01 13.45 0.56
CA TYR A 97 4.82 13.00 1.69
C TYR A 97 4.15 11.79 2.34
N ALA A 98 4.94 10.79 2.73
CA ALA A 98 4.51 9.74 3.64
C ALA A 98 4.95 10.10 5.06
N GLU A 99 4.02 10.08 6.01
CA GLU A 99 4.22 10.54 7.39
C GLU A 99 3.94 9.45 8.44
N GLY A 100 3.50 8.27 8.01
CA GLY A 100 3.31 7.10 8.86
C GLY A 100 2.91 5.85 8.08
N VAL A 101 2.78 4.74 8.79
CA VAL A 101 2.23 3.47 8.29
C VAL A 101 1.28 2.94 9.35
N ASP A 102 0.09 2.50 8.94
CA ASP A 102 -0.99 2.10 9.86
C ASP A 102 -0.84 0.67 10.44
N GLU A 103 -0.04 -0.17 9.79
CA GLU A 103 0.27 -1.54 10.19
C GLU A 103 1.77 -1.83 10.26
N LEU A 104 2.14 -2.96 10.87
CA LEU A 104 3.54 -3.41 10.92
C LEU A 104 3.99 -3.96 9.54
N ILE A 105 5.02 -3.36 8.96
CA ILE A 105 5.63 -3.83 7.71
C ILE A 105 6.30 -5.18 7.95
N TYR A 106 6.15 -6.11 6.99
CA TYR A 106 6.75 -7.44 7.10
C TYR A 106 8.28 -7.37 7.26
N GLY A 107 8.83 -8.26 8.09
CA GLY A 107 10.27 -8.46 8.23
C GLY A 107 10.95 -7.52 9.22
N ARG A 108 10.18 -6.66 9.90
CA ARG A 108 10.68 -5.76 10.96
C ARG A 108 9.82 -5.83 12.21
N LEU A 109 10.42 -5.50 13.36
CA LEU A 109 9.73 -5.44 14.66
C LEU A 109 9.37 -4.01 15.09
N SER A 110 9.84 -3.03 14.33
CA SER A 110 9.51 -1.61 14.41
C SER A 110 9.50 -1.08 12.98
N ASN A 111 8.56 -0.21 12.63
CA ASN A 111 8.49 0.35 11.26
C ASN A 111 9.71 1.24 10.96
N THR A 112 10.23 1.94 11.97
CA THR A 112 11.51 2.66 11.90
C THR A 112 12.59 1.86 12.62
N LEU A 113 13.69 1.58 11.91
CA LEU A 113 14.82 0.78 12.40
C LEU A 113 15.98 1.64 12.92
#